data_AF-A0A8J5ZLX2-F1
#
_entry.id   AF-A0A8J5ZLX2-F1
#
_cell.length_a   1.000
_cell.length_b   1.000
_cell.length_c   1.000
_cell.angle_alpha   90.00
_cell.angle_beta   90.00
_cell.angle_gamma   90.00
#
_symmetry.space_group_name_H-M   'P 1'
#
loop_
_entity.id
_entity.type
_entity.pdbx_description
1 polymer ?
#
loop_
_entity_poly.entity_id
_entity_poly.type
_entity_poly.pdbx_seq_one_letter_code
_entity_poly.pdbx_strand_id
1 'polypeptide(L)'
;LPRYFFCGAAQLLLRLWGEEATEVPEPLSADLQGKTGPEAPAHIDPSLLLAITVIGVTVFLLAWKNMKPKKQLVTLQDPETKYPLPLIEKEQISHNTRRFRFGLPSPDHVLGLPVGNYVRLMATIDDALVVRAYTPVSSDNDRGFVDLIIKGLLTAAVSVEGFLCVVSSNRRIFELRAAVNQVVCTIRCDGIYFKNVHPRHPEGGKMTQYLDNMKIGDTILFQGPIGRLFYHEPGKFSIKPNKTSQPEVKSVQHLGMIAGGTGGTVKLLRPGAAGLRGGVNLPDCVPGITPMLQLIRHITRNPSDSTRMSLIFANQTEEDILVRKELEEVARTHPHQFNLWYTLDRPPDGWSYSSGFITADLIKEHLPPPEKSTLILVCGPPPLIHTAAHPSLQKLGYTADMIFTY
;
A
#
# COMPACT_ATOMS: atom_id res chain seq x y z
N LEU A 1 -9.25 22.93 -8.64
CA LEU A 1 -10.06 23.08 -7.40
C LEU A 1 -9.39 24.13 -6.49
N PRO A 2 -10.13 24.91 -5.67
CA PRO A 2 -11.55 24.73 -5.41
C PRO A 2 -12.44 25.98 -5.55
N ARG A 3 -13.55 25.75 -6.27
CA ARG A 3 -14.84 26.46 -6.19
C ARG A 3 -15.70 25.98 -5.00
N TYR A 4 -15.11 25.28 -4.01
CA TYR A 4 -15.83 24.62 -2.92
C TYR A 4 -15.64 25.25 -1.53
N PHE A 5 -14.91 26.36 -1.42
CA PHE A 5 -14.78 27.07 -0.12
C PHE A 5 -15.95 28.00 0.21
N PHE A 6 -16.89 28.22 -0.71
CA PHE A 6 -17.96 29.21 -0.53
C PHE A 6 -19.26 28.69 0.12
N CYS A 7 -19.38 27.39 0.43
CA CYS A 7 -20.63 26.86 0.99
C CYS A 7 -20.63 26.74 2.53
N GLY A 8 -19.47 26.53 3.16
CA GLY A 8 -19.40 26.33 4.62
C GLY A 8 -19.56 27.61 5.46
N ALA A 9 -19.10 28.76 4.95
CA ALA A 9 -19.18 30.03 5.67
C ALA A 9 -20.61 30.61 5.70
N ALA A 10 -21.44 30.30 4.70
CA ALA A 10 -22.83 30.76 4.63
C ALA A 10 -23.75 30.03 5.62
N GLN A 11 -23.46 28.76 5.95
CA GLN A 11 -24.26 27.97 6.90
C GLN A 11 -23.99 28.29 8.37
N LEU A 12 -22.81 28.85 8.71
CA LEU A 12 -22.49 29.26 10.07
C LEU A 12 -23.14 30.61 10.44
N LEU A 13 -23.29 31.52 9.47
CA LEU A 13 -23.93 32.82 9.67
C LEU A 13 -25.47 32.72 9.78
N LEU A 14 -26.09 31.74 9.12
CA LEU A 14 -27.54 31.48 9.24
C LEU A 14 -27.94 30.80 10.57
N ARG A 15 -27.00 30.16 11.27
CA ARG A 15 -27.26 29.55 12.60
C ARG A 15 -27.15 30.53 13.77
N LEU A 16 -26.48 31.66 13.59
CA LEU A 16 -26.28 32.67 14.64
C LEU A 16 -27.37 33.75 14.67
N TRP A 17 -28.39 33.64 13.81
CA TRP A 17 -29.45 34.65 13.66
C TRP A 17 -30.89 34.10 13.82
N GLY A 18 -31.03 32.92 14.43
CA GLY A 18 -32.28 32.15 14.39
C GLY A 18 -32.75 31.48 15.69
N GLU A 19 -32.35 31.97 16.87
CA GLU A 19 -32.93 31.51 18.15
C GLU A 19 -33.15 32.68 19.10
N GLU A 20 -34.31 33.32 19.02
CA GLU A 20 -34.96 33.93 20.18
C GLU A 20 -36.45 34.19 19.86
N ALA A 21 -37.27 33.16 20.03
CA ALA A 21 -38.72 33.32 20.14
C ALA A 21 -39.32 32.06 20.79
N THR A 22 -39.67 32.13 22.06
CA THR A 22 -40.91 31.58 22.65
C THR A 22 -40.89 31.78 24.15
N GLU A 23 -41.70 32.71 24.65
CA GLU A 23 -42.51 32.52 25.87
C GLU A 23 -43.49 33.70 26.03
N VAL A 24 -44.76 33.36 26.26
CA VAL A 24 -45.88 34.27 26.59
C VAL A 24 -46.41 33.81 27.95
N PRO A 25 -46.67 34.73 28.90
CA PRO A 25 -48.03 34.80 29.43
C PRO A 25 -48.54 36.23 29.77
N GLU A 26 -49.77 36.49 29.31
CA GLU A 26 -50.91 37.25 29.89
C GLU A 26 -50.81 38.69 30.47
N PRO A 27 -51.94 39.45 30.46
CA PRO A 27 -51.92 40.90 30.30
C PRO A 27 -52.14 41.67 31.61
N LEU A 28 -51.49 42.82 31.74
CA LEU A 28 -51.91 43.88 32.66
C LEU A 28 -52.01 45.22 31.92
N SER A 29 -53.18 45.83 32.08
CA SER A 29 -53.61 47.13 31.57
C SER A 29 -52.73 48.29 32.03
N ALA A 30 -52.38 49.20 31.11
CA ALA A 30 -52.37 50.64 31.34
C ALA A 30 -52.19 51.39 30.01
N ASP A 31 -53.19 52.20 29.66
CA ASP A 31 -53.09 53.27 28.67
C ASP A 31 -51.94 54.23 29.02
N LEU A 32 -51.23 54.73 28.00
CA LEU A 32 -50.79 56.13 27.89
C LEU A 32 -50.24 56.40 26.48
N GLN A 33 -50.91 57.32 25.78
CA GLN A 33 -50.56 57.83 24.46
C GLN A 33 -49.26 58.66 24.48
N GLY A 34 -48.40 58.49 23.47
CA GLY A 34 -47.27 59.41 23.24
C GLY A 34 -46.30 59.01 22.12
N LYS A 35 -46.47 59.59 20.92
CA LYS A 35 -45.47 59.99 19.88
C LYS A 35 -44.10 59.28 19.93
N THR A 36 -43.64 58.55 18.91
CA THR A 36 -43.01 59.03 17.65
C THR A 36 -42.65 57.80 16.80
N GLY A 37 -42.66 57.89 15.46
CA GLY A 37 -42.48 56.76 14.53
C GLY A 37 -41.10 56.07 14.58
N PRO A 38 -40.93 54.94 13.87
CA PRO A 38 -39.67 54.19 13.85
C PRO A 38 -38.54 55.01 13.22
N GLU A 39 -37.44 55.19 13.96
CA GLU A 39 -36.18 55.70 13.41
C GLU A 39 -35.76 54.83 12.22
N ALA A 40 -35.59 55.47 11.07
CA ALA A 40 -35.09 54.83 9.86
C ALA A 40 -33.69 54.23 10.12
N PRO A 41 -33.36 53.05 9.56
CA PRO A 41 -32.02 52.49 9.70
C PRO A 41 -31.01 53.48 9.13
N ALA A 42 -29.96 53.75 9.90
CA ALA A 42 -28.89 54.67 9.53
C ALA A 42 -28.44 54.42 8.09
N HIS A 43 -28.61 55.44 7.24
CA HIS A 43 -28.22 55.41 5.84
C HIS A 43 -26.70 55.25 5.77
N ILE A 44 -26.20 54.01 5.63
CA ILE A 44 -24.78 53.77 5.42
C ILE A 44 -24.46 54.32 4.03
N ASP A 45 -23.63 55.36 3.99
CA ASP A 45 -23.19 55.98 2.75
C ASP A 45 -22.60 54.90 1.81
N PRO A 46 -23.12 54.75 0.58
CA PRO A 46 -22.59 53.80 -0.41
C PRO A 46 -21.07 53.94 -0.63
N SER A 47 -20.51 55.14 -0.45
CA SER A 47 -19.07 55.40 -0.55
C SER A 47 -18.27 54.77 0.59
N LEU A 48 -18.83 54.70 1.80
CA LEU A 48 -18.21 54.06 2.96
C LEU A 48 -18.18 52.54 2.80
N LEU A 49 -19.25 51.96 2.25
CA LEU A 49 -19.31 50.52 1.94
C LEU A 49 -18.30 50.14 0.85
N LEU A 50 -18.12 50.99 -0.17
CA LEU A 50 -17.10 50.80 -1.19
C LEU A 50 -15.69 50.89 -0.59
N ALA A 51 -15.45 51.84 0.32
CA ALA A 51 -14.15 51.98 0.98
C ALA A 51 -13.79 50.76 1.84
N ILE A 52 -14.75 50.25 2.63
CA ILE A 52 -14.55 49.06 3.47
C ILE A 52 -14.28 47.81 2.63
N THR A 53 -15.01 47.63 1.52
CA THR A 53 -14.79 46.48 0.63
C THR A 53 -13.44 46.56 -0.09
N VAL A 54 -13.03 47.74 -0.55
CA VAL A 54 -11.71 47.96 -1.16
C VAL A 54 -10.60 47.68 -0.15
N ILE A 55 -10.71 48.18 1.09
CA ILE A 55 -9.73 47.90 2.15
C ILE A 55 -9.68 46.41 2.46
N GLY A 56 -10.83 45.75 2.62
CA GLY A 56 -10.91 44.31 2.89
C GLY A 56 -10.29 43.46 1.78
N VAL A 57 -10.57 43.77 0.51
CA VAL A 57 -9.97 43.11 -0.65
C VAL A 57 -8.46 43.37 -0.72
N THR A 58 -8.02 44.59 -0.44
CA THR A 58 -6.60 44.94 -0.46
C THR A 58 -5.83 44.22 0.64
N VAL A 59 -6.35 44.19 1.86
CA VAL A 59 -5.77 43.43 2.99
C VAL A 59 -5.75 41.94 2.67
N PHE A 60 -6.83 41.39 2.10
CA PHE A 60 -6.88 40.00 1.67
C PHE A 60 -5.85 39.67 0.59
N LEU A 61 -5.69 40.52 -0.43
CA LEU A 61 -4.71 40.33 -1.50
C LEU A 61 -3.27 40.46 -0.97
N LEU A 62 -3.02 41.34 -0.01
CA LEU A 62 -1.71 41.47 0.65
C LEU A 62 -1.40 40.25 1.53
N ALA A 63 -2.38 39.78 2.31
CA ALA A 63 -2.26 38.55 3.10
C ALA A 63 -2.03 37.33 2.19
N TRP A 64 -2.78 37.23 1.09
CA TRP A 64 -2.63 36.17 0.09
C TRP A 64 -1.26 36.20 -0.59
N LYS A 65 -0.76 37.37 -0.98
CA LYS A 65 0.59 37.50 -1.57
C LYS A 65 1.70 37.07 -0.62
N ASN A 66 1.49 37.21 0.70
CA ASN A 66 2.46 36.81 1.72
C ASN A 66 2.33 35.37 2.20
N MET A 67 1.28 34.65 1.78
CA MET A 67 1.15 33.21 1.99
C MET A 67 2.06 32.46 1.01
N LYS A 68 3.37 32.41 1.29
CA LYS A 68 4.29 31.53 0.55
C LYS A 68 3.88 30.08 0.82
N PRO A 69 3.70 29.25 -0.23
CA PRO A 69 3.42 27.82 -0.02
C PRO A 69 4.57 27.22 0.79
N LYS A 70 4.26 26.60 1.95
CA LYS A 70 5.26 25.88 2.73
C LYS A 70 5.87 24.80 1.84
N LYS A 71 7.17 24.89 1.60
CA LYS A 71 7.91 23.87 0.84
C LYS A 71 7.77 22.53 1.59
N GLN A 72 7.27 21.51 0.89
CA GLN A 72 7.13 20.18 1.46
C GLN A 72 8.51 19.61 1.80
N LEU A 73 8.67 19.13 3.04
CA LEU A 73 9.92 18.53 3.48
C LEU A 73 9.97 17.08 2.98
N VAL A 74 10.98 16.77 2.17
CA VAL A 74 11.14 15.47 1.51
C VAL A 74 12.40 14.80 2.03
N THR A 75 12.26 13.53 2.42
CA THR A 75 13.37 12.71 2.95
C THR A 75 14.29 12.25 1.82
N LEU A 76 13.74 11.59 0.80
CA LEU A 76 14.49 11.03 -0.32
C LEU A 76 14.78 12.11 -1.38
N GLN A 77 15.78 12.93 -1.14
CA GLN A 77 16.16 14.04 -2.04
C GLN A 77 17.05 13.59 -3.19
N ASP A 78 17.94 12.63 -2.92
CA ASP A 78 18.88 12.07 -3.88
C ASP A 78 18.76 10.53 -3.92
N PRO A 79 18.49 9.92 -5.09
CA PRO A 79 18.38 8.48 -5.25
C PRO A 79 19.61 7.67 -4.80
N GLU A 80 20.80 8.27 -4.76
CA GLU A 80 22.02 7.56 -4.36
C GLU A 80 22.37 7.75 -2.88
N THR A 81 21.83 8.79 -2.23
CA THR A 81 22.04 9.05 -0.80
C THR A 81 21.37 7.99 0.08
N LYS A 82 22.05 7.62 1.17
CA LYS A 82 21.57 6.65 2.16
C LYS A 82 21.09 7.38 3.40
N TYR A 83 19.82 7.16 3.75
CA TYR A 83 19.13 7.82 4.85
C TYR A 83 18.93 6.83 6.00
N PRO A 84 19.58 7.00 7.17
CA PRO A 84 19.35 6.16 8.33
C PRO A 84 18.01 6.53 8.96
N LEU A 85 17.03 5.61 8.93
CA LEU A 85 15.72 5.83 9.53
C LEU A 85 15.52 4.90 10.74
N PRO A 86 15.10 5.42 11.91
CA PRO A 86 14.86 4.61 13.10
C PRO A 86 13.55 3.85 12.99
N LEU A 87 13.53 2.59 13.42
CA LEU A 87 12.31 1.83 13.66
C LEU A 87 11.60 2.43 14.87
N ILE A 88 10.40 2.96 14.68
CA ILE A 88 9.62 3.60 15.75
C ILE A 88 8.43 2.75 16.22
N GLU A 89 7.96 1.82 15.39
CA GLU A 89 6.86 0.92 15.72
C GLU A 89 6.98 -0.39 14.93
N LYS A 90 6.63 -1.51 15.57
CA LYS A 90 6.58 -2.83 14.95
C LYS A 90 5.28 -3.53 15.37
N GLU A 91 4.41 -3.79 14.40
CA GLU A 91 3.10 -4.40 14.61
C GLU A 91 3.05 -5.78 13.95
N GLN A 92 2.49 -6.77 14.66
CA GLN A 92 2.22 -8.09 14.10
C GLN A 92 0.84 -8.11 13.43
N ILE A 93 0.81 -8.28 12.11
CA ILE A 93 -0.43 -8.37 11.32
C ILE A 93 -0.97 -9.81 11.30
N SER A 94 -0.07 -10.77 11.13
CA SER A 94 -0.40 -12.20 11.10
C SER A 94 0.72 -13.03 11.71
N HIS A 95 0.57 -14.36 11.70
CA HIS A 95 1.61 -15.27 12.20
C HIS A 95 2.95 -15.04 11.51
N ASN A 96 2.98 -14.69 10.22
CA ASN A 96 4.20 -14.50 9.43
C ASN A 96 4.29 -13.11 8.80
N THR A 97 3.53 -12.11 9.24
CA THR A 97 3.53 -10.78 8.61
C THR A 97 3.59 -9.69 9.66
N ARG A 98 4.47 -8.71 9.42
CA ARG A 98 4.65 -7.56 10.30
C ARG A 98 4.64 -6.26 9.52
N ARG A 99 4.12 -5.22 10.15
CA ARG A 99 4.28 -3.83 9.72
C ARG A 99 5.42 -3.20 10.50
N PHE A 100 6.39 -2.65 9.78
CA PHE A 100 7.50 -1.90 10.33
C PHE A 100 7.31 -0.43 9.99
N ARG A 101 7.24 0.41 11.01
CA ARG A 101 7.14 1.86 10.86
C ARG A 101 8.47 2.50 11.18
N PHE A 102 9.02 3.25 10.22
CA PHE A 102 10.24 4.00 10.41
C PHE A 102 9.95 5.50 10.51
N GLY A 103 10.59 6.18 11.44
CA GLY A 103 10.48 7.62 11.61
C GLY A 103 11.22 8.37 10.50
N LEU A 104 10.61 9.42 9.97
CA LEU A 104 11.26 10.37 9.07
C LEU A 104 12.00 11.45 9.87
N PRO A 105 12.87 12.27 9.24
CA PRO A 105 13.70 13.26 9.95
C PRO A 105 12.91 14.27 10.81
N SER A 106 11.65 14.53 10.48
CA SER A 106 10.73 15.27 11.35
C SER A 106 9.28 14.85 11.12
N PRO A 107 8.34 15.17 12.04
CA PRO A 107 6.92 14.91 11.86
C PRO A 107 6.29 15.56 10.61
N ASP A 108 6.93 16.58 10.05
CA ASP A 108 6.48 17.29 8.85
C ASP A 108 7.06 16.72 7.55
N HIS A 109 8.04 15.80 7.63
CA HIS A 109 8.61 15.17 6.46
C HIS A 109 7.63 14.17 5.84
N VAL A 110 7.73 14.04 4.52
CA VAL A 110 7.23 12.91 3.76
C VAL A 110 8.41 12.11 3.22
N LEU A 111 8.14 10.88 2.75
CA LEU A 111 9.20 10.05 2.20
C LEU A 111 9.74 10.64 0.90
N GLY A 112 8.86 11.11 0.00
CA GLY A 112 9.21 11.58 -1.34
C GLY A 112 9.32 10.45 -2.33
N LEU A 113 8.39 9.48 -2.29
CA LEU A 113 8.42 8.32 -3.15
C LEU A 113 7.35 8.44 -4.26
N PRO A 114 7.74 8.68 -5.52
CA PRO A 114 6.78 8.73 -6.62
C PRO A 114 6.04 7.38 -6.77
N VAL A 115 4.77 7.45 -7.10
CA VAL A 115 3.92 6.26 -7.27
C VAL A 115 4.43 5.40 -8.42
N GLY A 116 4.62 4.11 -8.16
CA GLY A 116 5.26 3.15 -9.06
C GLY A 116 6.72 2.84 -8.71
N ASN A 117 7.33 3.60 -7.79
CA ASN A 117 8.71 3.38 -7.33
C ASN A 117 8.77 2.67 -5.97
N TYR A 118 9.97 2.25 -5.61
CA TYR A 118 10.31 1.56 -4.36
C TYR A 118 11.58 2.15 -3.72
N VAL A 119 11.90 1.69 -2.52
CA VAL A 119 13.15 2.00 -1.80
C VAL A 119 14.01 0.75 -1.66
N ARG A 120 15.32 0.92 -1.51
CA ARG A 120 16.24 -0.14 -1.09
C ARG A 120 16.54 0.01 0.40
N LEU A 121 16.37 -1.07 1.14
CA LEU A 121 16.92 -1.21 2.48
C LEU A 121 18.31 -1.81 2.41
N MET A 122 19.23 -1.29 3.23
CA MET A 122 20.60 -1.79 3.34
C MET A 122 20.97 -2.03 4.80
N ALA A 123 21.54 -3.19 5.06
CA ALA A 123 22.12 -3.55 6.35
C ALA A 123 23.35 -4.44 6.13
N THR A 124 24.31 -4.35 7.04
CA THR A 124 25.42 -5.31 7.12
C THR A 124 24.97 -6.47 8.00
N ILE A 125 24.87 -7.67 7.43
CA ILE A 125 24.39 -8.88 8.10
C ILE A 125 25.46 -9.96 7.88
N ASP A 126 26.01 -10.51 8.96
CA ASP A 126 27.11 -11.49 8.92
C ASP A 126 28.28 -11.03 8.03
N ASP A 127 28.74 -9.80 8.25
CA ASP A 127 29.81 -9.12 7.48
C ASP A 127 29.55 -8.92 5.98
N ALA A 128 28.32 -9.17 5.52
CA ALA A 128 27.90 -8.96 4.14
C ALA A 128 26.89 -7.81 4.03
N LEU A 129 27.10 -6.91 3.05
CA LEU A 129 26.10 -5.90 2.71
C LEU A 129 24.90 -6.56 2.03
N VAL A 130 23.76 -6.60 2.71
CA VAL A 130 22.49 -7.09 2.17
C VAL A 130 21.64 -5.91 1.75
N VAL A 131 21.23 -5.91 0.47
CA VAL A 131 20.39 -4.86 -0.11
C VAL A 131 19.11 -5.49 -0.66
N ARG A 132 17.95 -4.92 -0.31
CA ARG A 132 16.64 -5.42 -0.74
C ARG A 132 15.68 -4.30 -1.09
N ALA A 133 14.88 -4.51 -2.13
CA ALA A 133 13.86 -3.56 -2.56
C ALA A 133 12.56 -3.76 -1.77
N TYR A 134 11.92 -2.67 -1.36
CA TYR A 134 10.61 -2.69 -0.72
C TYR A 134 9.78 -1.53 -1.24
N THR A 135 8.52 -1.81 -1.59
CA THR A 135 7.54 -0.75 -1.84
C THR A 135 6.79 -0.45 -0.54
N PRO A 136 6.93 0.75 0.03
CA PRO A 136 6.15 1.16 1.18
C PRO A 136 4.65 1.11 0.89
N VAL A 137 3.89 0.82 1.93
CA VAL A 137 2.43 0.92 1.87
C VAL A 137 1.96 2.33 2.19
N SER A 138 2.71 3.09 3.01
CA SER A 138 2.47 4.52 3.20
C SER A 138 2.75 5.33 1.93
N SER A 139 2.25 6.55 1.90
CA SER A 139 2.31 7.49 0.78
C SER A 139 2.81 8.87 1.24
N ASP A 140 3.07 9.79 0.31
CA ASP A 140 3.46 11.17 0.65
C ASP A 140 2.32 12.01 1.26
N ASN A 141 1.15 11.42 1.52
CA ASN A 141 0.12 12.00 2.38
C ASN A 141 0.37 11.70 3.86
N ASP A 142 1.13 10.65 4.14
CA ASP A 142 1.50 10.21 5.49
C ASP A 142 2.77 10.95 5.90
N ARG A 143 2.69 11.71 7.00
CA ARG A 143 3.79 12.56 7.47
C ARG A 143 4.48 11.96 8.68
N GLY A 144 5.79 12.16 8.75
CA GLY A 144 6.62 11.77 9.89
C GLY A 144 7.01 10.29 9.92
N PHE A 145 6.46 9.44 9.07
CA PHE A 145 6.78 8.01 9.05
C PHE A 145 6.69 7.37 7.66
N VAL A 146 7.29 6.18 7.53
CA VAL A 146 7.09 5.26 6.41
C VAL A 146 6.76 3.86 6.94
N ASP A 147 5.72 3.24 6.39
CA ASP A 147 5.29 1.88 6.75
C ASP A 147 5.69 0.86 5.66
N LEU A 148 6.35 -0.22 6.08
CA LEU A 148 6.65 -1.39 5.26
C LEU A 148 5.89 -2.61 5.79
N ILE A 149 5.16 -3.32 4.92
CA ILE A 149 4.58 -4.63 5.25
C ILE A 149 5.51 -5.71 4.71
N ILE A 150 6.00 -6.55 5.62
CA ILE A 150 6.99 -7.57 5.30
C ILE A 150 6.52 -8.91 5.83
N LYS A 151 6.56 -9.91 4.96
CA LYS A 151 6.29 -11.29 5.32
C LYS A 151 7.56 -11.92 5.90
N GLY A 152 7.51 -12.19 7.19
CA GLY A 152 8.47 -12.94 7.99
C GLY A 152 8.65 -14.37 7.48
N LEU A 153 9.90 -14.75 7.21
CA LEU A 153 10.29 -16.16 7.25
C LEU A 153 10.69 -16.43 8.69
N LEU A 154 9.70 -16.78 9.51
CA LEU A 154 9.91 -16.96 10.94
C LEU A 154 10.96 -18.05 11.22
N THR A 155 11.83 -17.81 12.17
CA THR A 155 12.60 -18.85 12.84
C THR A 155 11.92 -19.13 14.17
N ALA A 156 10.99 -20.09 14.23
CA ALA A 156 10.63 -20.66 15.54
C ALA A 156 11.80 -21.52 16.05
N ALA A 157 12.71 -20.91 16.80
CA ALA A 157 13.65 -21.64 17.64
C ALA A 157 12.92 -22.00 18.94
N VAL A 158 12.48 -23.25 19.08
CA VAL A 158 12.15 -23.79 20.40
C VAL A 158 13.43 -24.40 20.97
N SER A 159 14.11 -23.66 21.84
CA SER A 159 15.12 -24.23 22.73
C SER A 159 14.40 -24.76 23.96
N VAL A 160 14.22 -26.07 24.06
CA VAL A 160 13.93 -26.72 25.35
C VAL A 160 15.20 -27.46 25.73
N GLU A 161 15.67 -27.24 26.97
CA GLU A 161 16.74 -28.05 27.56
C GLU A 161 16.38 -29.53 27.42
N GLY A 162 17.10 -30.23 26.53
CA GLY A 162 17.17 -31.68 26.50
C GLY A 162 16.13 -32.47 25.71
N PHE A 163 14.89 -32.00 25.45
CA PHE A 163 13.89 -32.81 24.73
C PHE A 163 12.92 -32.00 23.85
N LEU A 164 12.73 -32.46 22.60
CA LEU A 164 11.93 -31.83 21.55
C LEU A 164 10.43 -32.16 21.70
N CYS A 165 9.59 -31.18 22.00
CA CYS A 165 8.11 -31.27 21.96
C CYS A 165 7.54 -30.38 20.84
N VAL A 166 6.57 -30.91 20.08
CA VAL A 166 5.77 -30.16 19.09
C VAL A 166 4.37 -29.97 19.68
N VAL A 167 3.76 -28.80 19.55
CA VAL A 167 2.35 -28.56 19.93
C VAL A 167 1.58 -28.09 18.70
N SER A 168 0.43 -28.71 18.42
CA SER A 168 -0.57 -28.25 17.45
C SER A 168 -1.95 -28.30 18.12
N SER A 169 -2.79 -27.28 17.90
CA SER A 169 -4.18 -27.27 18.36
C SER A 169 -5.13 -27.52 17.18
N ASN A 170 -5.77 -28.71 17.21
CA ASN A 170 -7.08 -29.09 16.64
C ASN A 170 -7.28 -29.03 15.10
N ARG A 171 -7.76 -30.04 14.35
CA ARG A 171 -8.37 -31.37 14.62
C ARG A 171 -8.21 -32.31 13.40
N ARG A 172 -8.16 -33.62 13.72
CA ARG A 172 -8.36 -34.86 12.92
C ARG A 172 -7.12 -35.51 12.27
N ILE A 173 -6.91 -36.76 12.70
CA ILE A 173 -5.76 -37.66 12.64
C ILE A 173 -6.13 -38.89 11.80
N PHE A 174 -5.19 -39.45 11.05
CA PHE A 174 -5.11 -40.88 10.74
C PHE A 174 -3.82 -41.45 11.34
N GLU A 175 -3.94 -42.58 12.05
CA GLU A 175 -2.93 -43.23 12.88
C GLU A 175 -1.77 -43.85 12.09
N LEU A 176 -0.55 -43.76 12.64
CA LEU A 176 0.49 -44.76 12.44
C LEU A 176 1.15 -45.05 13.80
N ARG A 177 1.04 -46.31 14.24
CA ARG A 177 1.53 -46.82 15.53
C ARG A 177 3.05 -47.04 15.49
N ALA A 178 3.76 -46.46 16.44
CA ALA A 178 4.97 -47.05 17.02
C ALA A 178 4.79 -47.06 18.55
N ALA A 179 5.17 -48.18 19.17
CA ALA A 179 4.76 -48.56 20.51
C ALA A 179 5.51 -47.80 21.63
N VAL A 180 4.75 -47.62 22.71
CA VAL A 180 5.12 -47.24 24.10
C VAL A 180 5.26 -45.74 24.38
N ASN A 181 4.20 -45.21 25.01
CA ASN A 181 3.98 -43.88 25.58
C ASN A 181 3.78 -42.70 24.61
N GLN A 182 2.98 -43.01 23.57
CA GLN A 182 1.92 -42.24 22.93
C GLN A 182 1.74 -40.74 23.29
N VAL A 183 2.53 -39.87 22.65
CA VAL A 183 2.04 -38.54 22.22
C VAL A 183 2.57 -38.31 20.80
N VAL A 184 1.71 -38.47 19.80
CA VAL A 184 2.03 -38.18 18.39
C VAL A 184 1.69 -36.72 18.12
N CYS A 185 2.68 -35.89 17.86
CA CYS A 185 2.48 -34.49 17.46
C CYS A 185 2.75 -34.32 15.95
N THR A 186 1.74 -33.87 15.22
CA THR A 186 1.84 -33.55 13.79
C THR A 186 2.38 -32.12 13.63
N ILE A 187 3.56 -31.98 13.01
CA ILE A 187 4.11 -30.68 12.58
C ILE A 187 3.41 -30.28 11.27
N ARG A 188 2.60 -29.21 11.30
CA ARG A 188 2.17 -28.51 10.08
C ARG A 188 3.36 -27.73 9.53
N CYS A 189 3.83 -28.11 8.36
CA CYS A 189 4.77 -27.30 7.59
C CYS A 189 3.99 -26.31 6.72
N ASP A 190 3.50 -25.23 7.34
CA ASP A 190 3.20 -24.02 6.59
C ASP A 190 4.54 -23.31 6.31
N GLY A 191 4.78 -22.96 5.06
CA GLY A 191 6.10 -22.67 4.47
C GLY A 191 6.91 -21.59 5.19
N ILE A 192 7.75 -22.03 6.13
CA ILE A 192 8.64 -21.20 6.94
C ILE A 192 10.06 -21.78 6.83
N TYR A 193 11.01 -20.99 6.33
CA TYR A 193 12.41 -21.41 6.11
C TYR A 193 13.28 -21.02 7.31
N PHE A 194 13.75 -22.03 8.06
CA PHE A 194 14.63 -21.85 9.22
C PHE A 194 16.10 -22.12 8.87
N LYS A 195 17.01 -21.67 9.75
CA LYS A 195 18.41 -22.11 9.71
C LYS A 195 18.48 -23.63 9.96
N ASN A 196 19.16 -24.39 9.10
CA ASN A 196 19.34 -25.86 9.18
C ASN A 196 18.09 -26.76 9.08
N VAL A 197 16.90 -26.24 8.72
CA VAL A 197 15.67 -27.08 8.63
C VAL A 197 15.34 -27.51 7.20
N HIS A 198 15.73 -26.75 6.19
CA HIS A 198 15.51 -27.13 4.79
C HIS A 198 16.80 -27.72 4.18
N PRO A 199 16.78 -28.95 3.60
CA PRO A 199 17.98 -29.66 3.13
C PRO A 199 18.85 -28.92 2.10
N ARG A 200 18.35 -27.82 1.53
CA ARG A 200 19.01 -27.05 0.46
C ARG A 200 19.09 -25.54 0.70
N HIS A 201 18.42 -24.98 1.72
CA HIS A 201 18.47 -23.54 2.05
C HIS A 201 18.46 -23.31 3.57
N PRO A 202 19.51 -23.72 4.27
CA PRO A 202 19.56 -23.75 5.71
C PRO A 202 19.83 -22.39 6.35
N GLU A 203 19.53 -21.24 5.71
CA GLU A 203 19.87 -19.89 6.25
C GLU A 203 18.66 -18.94 6.37
N GLY A 204 17.53 -19.22 5.69
CA GLY A 204 16.35 -18.34 5.67
C GLY A 204 16.57 -17.00 4.94
N GLY A 205 15.62 -16.07 5.07
CA GLY A 205 15.71 -14.72 4.47
C GLY A 205 16.52 -13.78 5.36
N LYS A 206 17.66 -13.27 4.87
CA LYS A 206 18.62 -12.50 5.66
C LYS A 206 18.05 -11.15 6.11
N MET A 207 17.52 -10.35 5.18
CA MET A 207 16.97 -9.03 5.52
C MET A 207 15.73 -9.15 6.39
N THR A 208 14.85 -10.11 6.09
CA THR A 208 13.61 -10.29 6.85
C THR A 208 13.87 -10.69 8.31
N GLN A 209 14.83 -11.59 8.55
CA GLN A 209 15.23 -11.95 9.92
C GLN A 209 15.91 -10.78 10.64
N TYR A 210 16.76 -10.02 9.94
CA TYR A 210 17.37 -8.82 10.51
C TYR A 210 16.32 -7.81 10.97
N LEU A 211 15.34 -7.50 10.12
CA LEU A 211 14.23 -6.60 10.45
C LEU A 211 13.41 -7.10 11.63
N ASP A 212 13.11 -8.41 11.69
CA ASP A 212 12.35 -8.97 12.80
C ASP A 212 13.06 -8.82 14.15
N ASN A 213 14.39 -8.92 14.14
CA ASN A 213 15.23 -8.78 15.32
C ASN A 213 15.54 -7.32 15.69
N MET A 214 15.24 -6.34 14.82
CA MET A 214 15.39 -4.92 15.17
C MET A 214 14.52 -4.55 16.36
N LYS A 215 15.11 -3.77 17.26
CA LYS A 215 14.47 -3.14 18.41
C LYS A 215 13.99 -1.74 18.02
N ILE A 216 13.00 -1.25 18.75
CA ILE A 216 12.57 0.15 18.60
C ILE A 216 13.75 1.06 18.91
N GLY A 217 14.02 2.02 18.02
CA GLY A 217 15.18 2.91 18.05
C GLY A 217 16.32 2.48 17.12
N ASP A 218 16.41 1.20 16.74
CA ASP A 218 17.43 0.74 15.79
C ASP A 218 17.23 1.39 14.42
N THR A 219 18.32 1.67 13.72
CA THR A 219 18.28 2.33 12.41
C THR A 219 18.59 1.36 11.28
N ILE A 220 17.99 1.62 10.12
CA ILE A 220 18.34 0.95 8.86
C ILE A 220 18.47 1.98 7.74
N LEU A 221 19.33 1.71 6.78
CA LEU A 221 19.58 2.62 5.66
C LEU A 221 18.53 2.45 4.58
N PHE A 222 17.83 3.54 4.29
CA PHE A 222 16.94 3.69 3.14
C PHE A 222 17.68 4.37 1.99
N GLN A 223 17.45 3.90 0.77
CA GLN A 223 17.94 4.54 -0.44
C GLN A 223 16.83 4.55 -1.50
N GLY A 224 16.62 5.69 -2.15
CA GLY A 224 15.56 5.85 -3.15
C GLY A 224 15.30 7.33 -3.45
N PRO A 225 14.30 7.65 -4.29
CA PRO A 225 13.36 6.73 -4.94
C PRO A 225 14.00 5.95 -6.11
N ILE A 226 13.63 4.68 -6.29
CA ILE A 226 14.10 3.83 -7.40
C ILE A 226 12.92 3.20 -8.13
N GLY A 227 12.97 3.23 -9.46
CA GLY A 227 12.05 2.49 -10.30
C GLY A 227 12.04 3.03 -11.72
N ARG A 228 11.28 2.35 -12.57
CA ARG A 228 11.14 2.68 -13.99
C ARG A 228 9.72 3.11 -14.36
N LEU A 229 8.75 2.85 -13.50
CA LEU A 229 7.35 3.14 -13.74
C LEU A 229 6.92 4.27 -12.82
N PHE A 230 6.25 5.26 -13.40
CA PHE A 230 5.76 6.43 -12.68
C PHE A 230 4.29 6.66 -13.05
N TYR A 231 3.47 6.92 -12.03
CA TYR A 231 2.08 7.33 -12.19
C TYR A 231 1.88 8.72 -11.61
N HIS A 232 1.72 9.72 -12.49
CA HIS A 232 1.69 11.14 -12.09
C HIS A 232 0.36 11.81 -12.38
N GLU A 233 -0.36 11.35 -13.40
CA GLU A 233 -1.65 11.90 -13.81
C GLU A 233 -2.62 10.74 -14.05
N PRO A 234 -3.94 10.98 -13.87
CA PRO A 234 -4.97 9.99 -14.18
C PRO A 234 -4.77 9.31 -15.54
N GLY A 235 -4.64 7.99 -15.52
CA GLY A 235 -4.44 7.16 -16.70
C GLY A 235 -3.11 7.34 -17.41
N LYS A 236 -2.13 8.11 -16.90
CA LYS A 236 -0.84 8.30 -17.58
C LYS A 236 0.31 7.65 -16.82
N PHE A 237 0.87 6.63 -17.45
CA PHE A 237 2.08 5.95 -17.00
C PHE A 237 3.28 6.47 -17.75
N SER A 238 4.34 6.86 -17.05
CA SER A 238 5.65 7.11 -17.65
C SER A 238 6.55 5.92 -17.33
N ILE A 239 7.00 5.20 -18.37
CA ILE A 239 7.78 3.97 -18.22
C ILE A 239 9.13 4.16 -18.88
N LYS A 240 10.21 4.01 -18.13
CA LYS A 240 11.57 3.98 -18.65
C LYS A 240 11.89 2.57 -19.15
N PRO A 241 12.26 2.38 -20.44
CA PRO A 241 12.77 1.09 -20.90
C PRO A 241 13.96 0.64 -20.06
N ASN A 242 14.95 1.54 -19.90
CA ASN A 242 16.17 1.31 -19.13
C ASN A 242 16.39 2.48 -18.15
N LYS A 243 17.29 2.32 -17.16
CA LYS A 243 17.55 3.35 -16.13
C LYS A 243 17.96 4.72 -16.72
N THR A 244 18.64 4.71 -17.86
CA THR A 244 19.18 5.90 -18.56
C THR A 244 18.28 6.43 -19.66
N SER A 245 17.26 5.68 -20.07
CA SER A 245 16.36 6.06 -21.15
C SER A 245 15.39 7.16 -20.71
N GLN A 246 14.93 7.97 -21.67
CA GLN A 246 13.81 8.87 -21.40
C GLN A 246 12.53 8.05 -21.13
N PRO A 247 11.64 8.52 -20.25
CA PRO A 247 10.37 7.85 -19.99
C PRO A 247 9.45 7.93 -21.22
N GLU A 248 8.86 6.80 -21.57
CA GLU A 248 7.78 6.71 -22.55
C GLU A 248 6.44 6.88 -21.84
N VAL A 249 5.62 7.82 -22.32
CA VAL A 249 4.30 8.07 -21.74
C VAL A 249 3.26 7.18 -22.42
N LYS A 250 2.48 6.46 -21.62
CA LYS A 250 1.38 5.60 -22.05
C LYS A 250 0.08 6.06 -21.42
N SER A 251 -0.93 6.25 -22.25
CA SER A 251 -2.30 6.51 -21.83
C SER A 251 -3.01 5.17 -21.64
N VAL A 252 -3.47 4.92 -20.42
CA VAL A 252 -4.01 3.65 -19.95
C VAL A 252 -5.42 3.91 -19.42
N GLN A 253 -6.39 3.20 -19.97
CA GLN A 253 -7.76 3.16 -19.45
C GLN A 253 -8.00 1.92 -18.60
N HIS A 254 -7.28 0.83 -18.91
CA HIS A 254 -7.40 -0.46 -18.26
C HIS A 254 -6.06 -0.95 -17.74
N LEU A 255 -5.97 -1.10 -16.42
CA LEU A 255 -4.79 -1.53 -15.71
C LEU A 255 -5.01 -2.93 -15.15
N GLY A 256 -4.47 -3.94 -15.81
CA GLY A 256 -4.40 -5.29 -15.26
C GLY A 256 -3.22 -5.44 -14.31
N MET A 257 -3.41 -6.17 -13.23
CA MET A 257 -2.39 -6.41 -12.20
C MET A 257 -2.36 -7.89 -11.87
N ILE A 258 -1.16 -8.46 -11.90
CA ILE A 258 -0.89 -9.83 -11.46
C ILE A 258 0.10 -9.75 -10.30
N ALA A 259 -0.37 -10.10 -9.10
CA ALA A 259 0.46 -10.11 -7.90
C ALA A 259 0.61 -11.53 -7.35
N GLY A 260 1.79 -11.83 -6.81
CA GLY A 260 2.04 -13.03 -6.02
C GLY A 260 2.66 -12.71 -4.67
N GLY A 261 2.04 -13.23 -3.60
CA GLY A 261 2.61 -13.19 -2.25
C GLY A 261 3.45 -14.45 -2.02
N THR A 262 4.77 -14.31 -1.86
CA THR A 262 5.62 -15.45 -1.48
C THR A 262 5.40 -15.82 -0.02
N GLY A 263 4.38 -16.62 0.25
CA GLY A 263 4.34 -17.52 1.41
C GLY A 263 5.23 -18.74 1.21
N GLY A 264 6.48 -18.57 0.78
CA GLY A 264 7.45 -19.67 0.63
C GLY A 264 7.06 -20.80 -0.33
N THR A 265 7.43 -20.71 -1.61
CA THR A 265 7.76 -21.90 -2.43
C THR A 265 8.62 -21.43 -3.62
N VAL A 266 9.93 -21.66 -3.56
CA VAL A 266 10.74 -21.77 -4.78
C VAL A 266 10.66 -23.22 -5.22
N LYS A 267 9.78 -23.53 -6.17
CA LYS A 267 9.83 -24.82 -6.87
C LYS A 267 10.98 -24.73 -7.87
N LEU A 268 12.17 -25.17 -7.45
CA LEU A 268 13.34 -25.23 -8.34
C LEU A 268 13.04 -26.21 -9.48
N LEU A 269 13.05 -25.68 -10.70
CA LEU A 269 13.21 -26.46 -11.92
C LEU A 269 14.52 -27.27 -11.82
N ARG A 270 14.51 -28.50 -12.36
CA ARG A 270 15.61 -29.46 -12.29
C ARG A 270 16.96 -28.82 -12.67
N PRO A 271 18.06 -29.13 -11.96
CA PRO A 271 19.38 -28.68 -12.36
C PRO A 271 19.84 -29.50 -13.57
N GLY A 272 19.88 -28.88 -14.73
CA GLY A 272 20.64 -29.32 -15.90
C GLY A 272 21.59 -28.20 -16.31
N ALA A 273 22.88 -28.43 -16.08
CA ALA A 273 24.02 -27.68 -16.63
C ALA A 273 24.19 -26.21 -16.22
N ALA A 274 25.08 -25.95 -15.27
CA ALA A 274 26.26 -25.07 -15.41
C ALA A 274 26.78 -24.65 -14.02
N GLY A 275 28.06 -24.91 -13.76
CA GLY A 275 28.72 -24.51 -12.53
C GLY A 275 28.83 -22.99 -12.42
N LEU A 276 28.27 -22.43 -11.35
CA LEU A 276 28.58 -21.08 -10.87
C LEU A 276 28.86 -21.16 -9.38
N ARG A 277 30.14 -21.01 -9.00
CA ARG A 277 30.57 -20.67 -7.64
C ARG A 277 30.21 -19.20 -7.42
N GLY A 278 29.02 -18.96 -6.89
CA GLY A 278 28.58 -17.67 -6.38
C GLY A 278 27.49 -17.94 -5.36
N GLY A 279 27.67 -17.48 -4.13
CA GLY A 279 26.65 -17.62 -3.09
C GLY A 279 25.33 -17.07 -3.61
N VAL A 280 24.34 -17.94 -3.82
CA VAL A 280 23.02 -17.55 -4.29
C VAL A 280 22.31 -16.88 -3.11
N ASN A 281 22.40 -15.55 -3.06
CA ASN A 281 21.54 -14.74 -2.21
C ASN A 281 20.09 -15.03 -2.60
N LEU A 282 19.36 -15.77 -1.76
CA LEU A 282 17.91 -15.94 -1.93
C LEU A 282 17.27 -14.54 -1.94
N PRO A 283 16.38 -14.23 -2.91
CA PRO A 283 15.58 -13.02 -2.85
C PRO A 283 14.70 -13.09 -1.61
N ASP A 284 14.82 -12.11 -0.72
CA ASP A 284 13.88 -11.98 0.39
C ASP A 284 12.46 -11.82 -0.19
N CYS A 285 11.49 -12.46 0.46
CA CYS A 285 10.12 -12.58 0.00
C CYS A 285 9.36 -11.25 0.17
N VAL A 286 9.59 -10.30 -0.73
CA VAL A 286 8.80 -9.06 -0.80
C VAL A 286 7.42 -9.41 -1.35
N PRO A 287 6.33 -9.01 -0.69
CA PRO A 287 5.00 -9.23 -1.22
C PRO A 287 4.81 -8.53 -2.58
N GLY A 288 4.49 -9.29 -3.64
CA GLY A 288 4.23 -8.71 -4.96
C GLY A 288 2.99 -7.80 -5.01
N ILE A 289 2.21 -7.76 -3.93
CA ILE A 289 1.03 -6.90 -3.81
C ILE A 289 1.38 -5.44 -3.48
N THR A 290 2.51 -5.14 -2.83
CA THR A 290 2.77 -3.76 -2.36
C THR A 290 2.94 -2.73 -3.49
N PRO A 291 3.58 -3.03 -4.64
CA PRO A 291 3.57 -2.12 -5.78
C PRO A 291 2.16 -1.87 -6.34
N MET A 292 1.32 -2.92 -6.35
CA MET A 292 -0.06 -2.82 -6.84
C MET A 292 -0.92 -2.00 -5.88
N LEU A 293 -0.78 -2.23 -4.57
CA LEU A 293 -1.51 -1.51 -3.54
C LEU A 293 -1.19 -0.01 -3.57
N GLN A 294 0.06 0.36 -3.83
CA GLN A 294 0.47 1.76 -3.99
C GLN A 294 -0.32 2.46 -5.11
N LEU A 295 -0.48 1.81 -6.26
CA LEU A 295 -1.27 2.31 -7.38
C LEU A 295 -2.77 2.32 -7.07
N ILE A 296 -3.31 1.23 -6.52
CA ILE A 296 -4.73 1.10 -6.16
C ILE A 296 -5.14 2.22 -5.21
N ARG A 297 -4.36 2.45 -4.14
CA ARG A 297 -4.60 3.55 -3.19
C ARG A 297 -4.53 4.91 -3.86
N HIS A 298 -3.55 5.13 -4.72
CA HIS A 298 -3.39 6.43 -5.37
C HIS A 298 -4.54 6.74 -6.33
N ILE A 299 -4.93 5.78 -7.16
CA ILE A 299 -6.01 5.91 -8.15
C ILE A 299 -7.36 6.13 -7.45
N THR A 300 -7.72 5.26 -6.49
CA THR A 300 -9.03 5.34 -5.80
C THR A 300 -9.18 6.56 -4.91
N ARG A 301 -8.09 7.13 -4.40
CA ARG A 301 -8.14 8.40 -3.64
C ARG A 301 -8.47 9.61 -4.52
N ASN A 302 -8.25 9.54 -5.83
CA ASN A 302 -8.52 10.65 -6.74
C ASN A 302 -9.88 10.45 -7.42
N PRO A 303 -10.95 11.17 -7.03
CA PRO A 303 -12.27 11.00 -7.62
C PRO A 303 -12.36 11.44 -9.08
N SER A 304 -11.35 12.16 -9.59
CA SER A 304 -11.26 12.53 -11.01
C SER A 304 -10.51 11.50 -11.85
N ASP A 305 -9.95 10.46 -11.21
CA ASP A 305 -9.26 9.37 -11.89
C ASP A 305 -10.25 8.26 -12.22
N SER A 306 -10.43 7.99 -13.51
CA SER A 306 -11.34 6.97 -14.03
C SER A 306 -10.62 5.70 -14.49
N THR A 307 -9.32 5.56 -14.21
CA THR A 307 -8.53 4.39 -14.60
C THR A 307 -9.14 3.13 -13.97
N ARG A 308 -9.55 2.18 -14.81
CA ARG A 308 -10.13 0.90 -14.36
C ARG A 308 -9.02 -0.09 -14.08
N MET A 309 -9.09 -0.76 -12.95
CA MET A 309 -8.09 -1.67 -12.43
C MET A 309 -8.68 -3.08 -12.30
N SER A 310 -7.89 -4.09 -12.60
CA SER A 310 -8.25 -5.50 -12.38
C SER A 310 -7.07 -6.25 -11.79
N LEU A 311 -7.24 -6.83 -10.60
CA LEU A 311 -6.19 -7.53 -9.87
C LEU A 311 -6.48 -9.02 -9.78
N ILE A 312 -5.54 -9.85 -10.24
CA ILE A 312 -5.43 -11.26 -9.87
C ILE A 312 -4.35 -11.36 -8.78
N PHE A 313 -4.72 -11.77 -7.58
CA PHE A 313 -3.79 -11.94 -6.47
C PHE A 313 -3.66 -13.42 -6.06
N ALA A 314 -2.50 -14.00 -6.40
CA ALA A 314 -2.16 -15.39 -6.13
C ALA A 314 -1.45 -15.56 -4.78
N ASN A 315 -1.95 -16.49 -3.96
CA ASN A 315 -1.37 -16.84 -2.66
C ASN A 315 -1.42 -18.36 -2.45
N GLN A 316 -0.75 -18.88 -1.43
CA GLN A 316 -0.81 -20.32 -1.15
C GLN A 316 -2.08 -20.73 -0.42
N THR A 317 -2.41 -20.03 0.66
CA THR A 317 -3.59 -20.25 1.48
C THR A 317 -4.37 -18.96 1.67
N GLU A 318 -5.59 -19.04 2.19
CA GLU A 318 -6.42 -17.88 2.48
C GLU A 318 -5.80 -16.96 3.55
N GLU A 319 -5.12 -17.54 4.54
CA GLU A 319 -4.43 -16.81 5.61
C GLU A 319 -3.21 -16.02 5.10
N ASP A 320 -2.68 -16.38 3.93
CA ASP A 320 -1.55 -15.71 3.30
C ASP A 320 -1.93 -14.44 2.54
N ILE A 321 -3.23 -14.17 2.36
CA ILE A 321 -3.71 -13.00 1.61
C ILE A 321 -3.43 -11.73 2.41
N LEU A 322 -2.34 -11.07 2.04
CA LEU A 322 -1.95 -9.79 2.61
C LEU A 322 -2.95 -8.70 2.25
N VAL A 323 -3.21 -7.79 3.20
CA VAL A 323 -4.09 -6.62 3.04
C VAL A 323 -5.49 -6.95 2.50
N ARG A 324 -5.99 -8.16 2.74
CA ARG A 324 -7.27 -8.65 2.21
C ARG A 324 -8.44 -7.72 2.48
N LYS A 325 -8.65 -7.37 3.76
CA LYS A 325 -9.76 -6.51 4.19
C LYS A 325 -9.78 -5.17 3.44
N GLU A 326 -8.59 -4.62 3.19
CA GLU A 326 -8.46 -3.37 2.44
C GLU A 326 -8.79 -3.56 0.95
N LEU A 327 -8.27 -4.60 0.32
CA LEU A 327 -8.56 -4.87 -1.10
C LEU A 327 -10.07 -5.10 -1.31
N GLU A 328 -10.71 -5.88 -0.45
CA GLU A 328 -12.15 -6.14 -0.50
C GLU A 328 -12.97 -4.86 -0.25
N GLU A 329 -12.54 -4.01 0.68
CA GLU A 329 -13.17 -2.72 0.93
C GLU A 329 -13.05 -1.79 -0.30
N VAL A 330 -11.89 -1.75 -0.96
CA VAL A 330 -11.73 -0.99 -2.20
C VAL A 330 -12.65 -1.55 -3.30
N ALA A 331 -12.74 -2.88 -3.45
CA ALA A 331 -13.61 -3.51 -4.44
C ALA A 331 -15.10 -3.21 -4.17
N ARG A 332 -15.49 -3.16 -2.89
CA ARG A 332 -16.86 -2.82 -2.47
C ARG A 332 -17.19 -1.35 -2.69
N THR A 333 -16.26 -0.45 -2.43
CA THR A 333 -16.46 1.01 -2.53
C THR A 333 -16.28 1.54 -3.95
N HIS A 334 -15.50 0.86 -4.79
CA HIS A 334 -15.19 1.25 -6.16
C HIS A 334 -15.53 0.14 -7.18
N PRO A 335 -16.74 -0.43 -7.19
CA PRO A 335 -17.07 -1.65 -7.96
C PRO A 335 -16.97 -1.45 -9.48
N HIS A 336 -17.14 -0.23 -9.98
CA HIS A 336 -17.00 0.08 -11.41
C HIS A 336 -15.55 0.33 -11.84
N GLN A 337 -14.66 0.57 -10.88
CA GLN A 337 -13.27 0.95 -11.10
C GLN A 337 -12.29 -0.15 -10.72
N PHE A 338 -12.57 -0.99 -9.72
CA PHE A 338 -11.65 -2.01 -9.24
C PHE A 338 -12.30 -3.41 -9.23
N ASN A 339 -11.78 -4.29 -10.09
CA ASN A 339 -12.10 -5.71 -10.10
C ASN A 339 -11.02 -6.49 -9.32
N LEU A 340 -11.44 -7.37 -8.41
CA LEU A 340 -10.55 -8.11 -7.52
C LEU A 340 -10.84 -9.61 -7.64
N TRP A 341 -9.80 -10.38 -7.93
CA TRP A 341 -9.89 -11.83 -8.02
C TRP A 341 -8.72 -12.50 -7.30
N TYR A 342 -9.01 -13.61 -6.63
CA TYR A 342 -8.00 -14.39 -5.92
C TYR A 342 -7.80 -15.75 -6.57
N THR A 343 -6.59 -16.30 -6.41
CA THR A 343 -6.35 -17.72 -6.65
C THR A 343 -5.46 -18.30 -5.57
N LEU A 344 -5.80 -19.50 -5.09
CA LEU A 344 -5.09 -20.17 -4.00
C LEU A 344 -4.55 -21.53 -4.41
N ASP A 345 -3.30 -21.83 -4.06
CA ASP A 345 -2.72 -23.17 -4.26
C ASP A 345 -3.49 -24.23 -3.43
N ARG A 346 -3.89 -23.86 -2.21
CA ARG A 346 -4.58 -24.69 -1.23
C ARG A 346 -5.77 -23.92 -0.65
N PRO A 347 -6.90 -23.85 -1.37
CA PRO A 347 -8.09 -23.18 -0.89
C PRO A 347 -8.76 -23.96 0.27
N PRO A 348 -9.44 -23.27 1.19
CA PRO A 348 -10.33 -23.92 2.15
C PRO A 348 -11.63 -24.41 1.48
N ASP A 349 -12.40 -25.23 2.20
CA ASP A 349 -13.74 -25.63 1.76
C ASP A 349 -14.64 -24.39 1.61
N GLY A 350 -15.41 -24.33 0.51
CA GLY A 350 -16.31 -23.22 0.21
C GLY A 350 -15.63 -21.98 -0.38
N TRP A 351 -14.36 -22.07 -0.79
CA TRP A 351 -13.66 -20.98 -1.46
C TRP A 351 -14.37 -20.53 -2.74
N SER A 352 -14.70 -19.25 -2.82
CA SER A 352 -15.53 -18.68 -3.89
C SER A 352 -14.74 -18.23 -5.13
N TYR A 353 -13.41 -18.27 -5.07
CA TYR A 353 -12.54 -17.83 -6.17
C TYR A 353 -11.78 -19.02 -6.77
N SER A 354 -10.80 -18.74 -7.61
CA SER A 354 -10.04 -19.78 -8.32
C SER A 354 -9.09 -20.54 -7.41
N SER A 355 -8.70 -21.73 -7.87
CA SER A 355 -7.69 -22.58 -7.24
C SER A 355 -6.58 -22.92 -8.23
N GLY A 356 -5.35 -22.97 -7.72
CA GLY A 356 -4.14 -23.30 -8.45
C GLY A 356 -3.41 -22.08 -9.00
N PHE A 357 -2.47 -22.35 -9.91
CA PHE A 357 -1.63 -21.33 -10.52
C PHE A 357 -2.40 -20.46 -11.51
N ILE A 358 -1.81 -19.31 -11.83
CA ILE A 358 -2.32 -18.40 -12.86
C ILE A 358 -2.29 -19.09 -14.22
N THR A 359 -3.43 -19.07 -14.91
CA THR A 359 -3.60 -19.65 -16.25
C THR A 359 -4.06 -18.59 -17.26
N ALA A 360 -3.98 -18.91 -18.56
CA ALA A 360 -4.52 -18.06 -19.62
C ALA A 360 -6.03 -17.85 -19.49
N ASP A 361 -6.79 -18.87 -19.06
CA ASP A 361 -8.24 -18.72 -18.89
C ASP A 361 -8.56 -17.76 -17.75
N LEU A 362 -7.83 -17.86 -16.63
CA LEU A 362 -7.97 -16.94 -15.51
C LEU A 362 -7.67 -15.49 -15.90
N ILE A 363 -6.60 -15.28 -16.68
CA ILE A 363 -6.24 -13.94 -17.18
C ILE A 363 -7.31 -13.43 -18.14
N LYS A 364 -7.79 -14.26 -19.06
CA LYS A 364 -8.83 -13.90 -20.02
C LYS A 364 -10.14 -13.52 -19.34
N GLU A 365 -10.49 -14.19 -18.24
CA GLU A 365 -11.74 -13.96 -17.51
C GLU A 365 -11.68 -12.70 -16.64
N HIS A 366 -10.56 -12.42 -15.97
CA HIS A 366 -10.51 -11.38 -14.94
C HIS A 366 -9.62 -10.17 -15.26
N LEU A 367 -8.81 -10.18 -16.31
CA LEU A 367 -8.00 -9.03 -16.74
C LEU A 367 -8.56 -8.39 -18.04
N PRO A 368 -8.30 -7.09 -18.27
CA PRO A 368 -8.74 -6.41 -19.48
C PRO A 368 -8.06 -6.98 -20.72
N PRO A 369 -8.77 -7.12 -21.87
CA PRO A 369 -8.22 -7.70 -23.08
C PRO A 369 -7.02 -6.88 -23.63
N PRO A 370 -6.18 -7.49 -24.50
CA PRO A 370 -5.05 -6.80 -25.12
C PRO A 370 -5.53 -5.69 -26.06
N GLU A 371 -5.42 -4.45 -25.61
CA GLU A 371 -5.78 -3.23 -26.33
C GLU A 371 -4.69 -2.18 -26.16
N LYS A 372 -4.67 -1.16 -27.03
CA LYS A 372 -3.66 -0.07 -26.96
C LYS A 372 -3.72 0.73 -25.66
N SER A 373 -4.88 0.77 -25.01
CA SER A 373 -5.13 1.45 -23.73
C SER A 373 -4.99 0.52 -22.51
N THR A 374 -4.52 -0.73 -22.72
CA THR A 374 -4.31 -1.72 -21.66
C THR A 374 -2.84 -1.77 -21.25
N LEU A 375 -2.60 -1.74 -19.94
CA LEU A 375 -1.29 -2.02 -19.34
C LEU A 375 -1.44 -3.14 -18.30
N ILE A 376 -0.57 -4.14 -18.37
CA ILE A 376 -0.50 -5.25 -17.42
C ILE A 376 0.76 -5.10 -16.56
N LEU A 377 0.56 -5.03 -15.25
CA LEU A 377 1.63 -5.01 -14.25
C LEU A 377 1.79 -6.39 -13.64
N VAL A 378 3.02 -6.88 -13.52
CA VAL A 378 3.32 -8.19 -12.93
C VAL A 378 4.36 -8.02 -11.82
N CYS A 379 4.07 -8.55 -10.63
CA CYS A 379 5.04 -8.62 -9.53
C CYS A 379 4.84 -9.90 -8.72
N GLY A 380 5.89 -10.67 -8.53
CA GLY A 380 5.82 -11.93 -7.80
C GLY A 380 7.11 -12.74 -7.94
N PRO A 381 7.11 -14.00 -7.47
CA PRO A 381 8.29 -14.84 -7.56
C PRO A 381 8.60 -15.22 -9.01
N PRO A 382 9.87 -15.51 -9.36
CA PRO A 382 10.27 -15.84 -10.73
C PRO A 382 9.46 -16.96 -11.40
N PRO A 383 9.05 -18.05 -10.72
CA PRO A 383 8.14 -19.03 -11.32
C PRO A 383 6.80 -18.44 -11.74
N LEU A 384 6.17 -17.58 -10.93
CA LEU A 384 4.91 -16.93 -11.29
C LEU A 384 5.10 -16.08 -12.55
N ILE A 385 6.18 -15.30 -12.62
CA ILE A 385 6.44 -14.41 -13.74
C ILE A 385 6.74 -15.20 -15.03
N HIS A 386 7.78 -16.03 -15.00
CA HIS A 386 8.35 -16.63 -16.20
C HIS A 386 7.64 -17.90 -16.66
N THR A 387 6.97 -18.62 -15.75
CA THR A 387 6.33 -19.90 -16.10
C THR A 387 4.81 -19.82 -16.22
N ALA A 388 4.17 -18.86 -15.54
CA ALA A 388 2.71 -18.73 -15.53
C ALA A 388 2.24 -17.45 -16.24
N ALA A 389 2.60 -16.27 -15.74
CA ALA A 389 2.06 -14.99 -16.20
C ALA A 389 2.50 -14.63 -17.62
N HIS A 390 3.81 -14.55 -17.89
CA HIS A 390 4.32 -14.14 -19.22
C HIS A 390 3.88 -15.08 -20.35
N PRO A 391 4.01 -16.42 -20.24
CA PRO A 391 3.56 -17.32 -21.29
C PRO A 391 2.04 -17.24 -21.53
N SER A 392 1.24 -17.08 -20.48
CA SER A 392 -0.22 -16.96 -20.60
C SER A 392 -0.64 -15.65 -21.26
N LEU A 393 0.00 -14.53 -20.91
CA LEU A 393 -0.21 -13.23 -21.56
C LEU A 393 0.17 -13.28 -23.04
N GLN A 394 1.31 -13.88 -23.38
CA GLN A 394 1.72 -14.06 -24.78
C GLN A 394 0.72 -14.90 -25.57
N LYS A 395 0.23 -16.01 -24.99
CA LYS A 395 -0.79 -16.87 -25.62
C LYS A 395 -2.09 -16.11 -25.93
N LEU A 396 -2.44 -15.13 -25.11
CA LEU A 396 -3.64 -14.31 -25.27
C LEU A 396 -3.43 -13.08 -26.17
N GLY A 397 -2.23 -12.85 -26.69
CA GLY A 397 -1.94 -11.77 -27.64
C GLY A 397 -1.52 -10.44 -27.00
N TYR A 398 -1.18 -10.40 -25.71
CA TYR A 398 -0.57 -9.21 -25.11
C TYR A 398 0.86 -9.04 -25.64
N THR A 399 1.18 -7.84 -26.09
CA THR A 399 2.50 -7.50 -26.61
C THR A 399 3.46 -7.11 -25.47
N ALA A 400 4.77 -7.14 -25.74
CA ALA A 400 5.78 -6.83 -24.72
C ALA A 400 5.66 -5.39 -24.18
N ASP A 401 5.19 -4.44 -24.99
CA ASP A 401 4.95 -3.06 -24.57
C ASP A 401 3.70 -2.91 -23.69
N MET A 402 2.78 -3.87 -23.69
CA MET A 402 1.63 -3.88 -22.77
C MET A 402 2.00 -4.42 -21.38
N ILE A 403 3.20 -4.97 -21.18
CA ILE A 403 3.55 -5.70 -19.96
C ILE A 403 4.72 -5.00 -19.25
N PHE A 404 4.53 -4.66 -17.98
CA PHE A 404 5.60 -4.19 -17.10
C PHE A 404 5.78 -5.17 -15.93
N THR A 405 7.01 -5.64 -15.74
CA THR A 405 7.38 -6.47 -14.59
C THR A 405 8.29 -5.66 -13.66
N TYR A 406 7.94 -5.66 -12.37
CA TYR A 406 8.64 -4.93 -11.31
C TYR A 406 10.03 -5.49 -11.00
#